data_AF-A0A7J5BPT4-F1
#
_entry.id   AF-A0A7J5BPT4-F1
#
_cell.length_a   1.000
_cell.length_b   1.000
_cell.length_c   1.000
_cell.angle_alpha   90.00
_cell.angle_beta   90.00
_cell.angle_gamma   90.00
#
_symmetry.space_group_name_H-M   'P 1'
#
loop_
_entity.id
_entity.type
_entity.pdbx_description
1 polymer ?
#
loop_
_entity_poly.entity_id
_entity_poly.type
_entity_poly.pdbx_seq_one_letter_code
_entity_poly.pdbx_strand_id
1 'polypeptide(L)'
;MTTAALSFDEYWRLYFPDLLSPLAEDDRRMIVELLASAYLDGELPGRETVQRVVEVERGDITEGQYRAWAIDVDGDGVELVIDRLRDREATESTRGRDLGILAGFDYSDAFAARVRAVGADGVLTADEVRDVLQTSLRNPPFPALRDRPADVPDLGFARVLLVGDRKDGTVPNIDPDDGAATDGPALPPGD
;
A
#
# COMPACT_ATOMS: atom_id res chain seq x y z
N MET A 1 20.14 23.08 -17.14
CA MET A 1 19.46 21.99 -17.87
C MET A 1 17.98 22.14 -17.56
N THR A 2 17.16 22.34 -18.58
CA THR A 2 15.71 22.54 -18.41
C THR A 2 15.09 21.20 -18.06
N THR A 3 14.62 21.02 -16.83
CA THR A 3 13.86 19.84 -16.42
C THR A 3 12.56 19.82 -17.22
N ALA A 4 12.44 18.94 -18.21
CA ALA A 4 11.18 18.75 -18.90
C ALA A 4 10.16 18.23 -17.88
N ALA A 5 9.03 18.94 -17.73
CA ALA A 5 7.93 18.46 -16.92
C ALA A 5 7.30 17.26 -17.63
N LEU A 6 7.42 16.07 -17.04
CA LEU A 6 6.70 14.89 -17.49
C LEU A 6 5.26 14.99 -17.00
N SER A 7 4.30 14.63 -17.86
CA SER A 7 2.94 14.37 -17.39
C SER A 7 2.92 13.14 -16.46
N PHE A 8 1.87 13.02 -15.65
CA PHE A 8 1.74 11.90 -14.71
C PHE A 8 1.74 10.54 -15.45
N ASP A 9 0.98 10.40 -16.53
CA ASP A 9 0.96 9.18 -17.35
C ASP A 9 2.33 8.88 -18.00
N GLU A 10 3.05 9.91 -18.45
CA GLU A 10 4.42 9.74 -18.97
C GLU A 10 5.39 9.27 -17.89
N TYR A 11 5.27 9.77 -16.65
CA TYR A 11 6.06 9.30 -15.52
C TYR A 11 5.87 7.80 -15.30
N TRP A 12 4.61 7.33 -15.22
CA TRP A 12 4.32 5.91 -14.98
C TRP A 12 4.84 5.00 -16.09
N ARG A 13 4.63 5.40 -17.35
CA ARG A 13 5.09 4.62 -18.50
C ARG A 13 6.61 4.57 -18.62
N LEU A 14 7.30 5.64 -18.26
CA LEU A 14 8.76 5.70 -18.32
C LEU A 14 9.42 4.96 -17.15
N TYR A 15 8.83 5.00 -15.96
CA TYR A 15 9.47 4.48 -14.74
C TYR A 15 9.09 3.04 -14.42
N PHE A 16 7.93 2.57 -14.89
CA PHE A 16 7.44 1.21 -14.67
C PHE A 16 7.08 0.48 -15.98
N PRO A 17 7.87 0.61 -17.06
CA PRO A 17 7.50 0.06 -18.37
C PRO A 17 7.34 -1.46 -18.33
N ASP A 18 8.18 -2.16 -17.57
CA ASP A 18 8.19 -3.61 -17.46
C ASP A 18 7.04 -4.17 -16.60
N LEU A 19 6.52 -3.35 -15.67
CA LEU A 19 5.39 -3.70 -14.82
C LEU A 19 4.06 -3.42 -15.52
N LEU A 20 3.97 -2.31 -16.28
CA LEU A 20 2.72 -1.86 -16.91
C LEU A 20 2.53 -2.37 -18.36
N SER A 21 3.60 -2.71 -19.09
CA SER A 21 3.50 -3.22 -20.46
C SER A 21 2.79 -4.57 -20.60
N PRO A 22 2.84 -5.50 -19.63
CA PRO A 22 2.10 -6.76 -19.72
C PRO A 22 0.58 -6.60 -19.57
N LEU A 23 0.10 -5.44 -19.10
CA LEU A 23 -1.31 -5.19 -18.85
C LEU A 23 -2.03 -4.70 -20.11
N ALA A 24 -3.33 -5.01 -20.20
CA ALA A 24 -4.20 -4.39 -21.17
C ALA A 24 -4.27 -2.88 -20.95
N GLU A 25 -4.64 -2.12 -21.99
CA GLU A 25 -4.65 -0.65 -21.92
C GLU A 25 -5.64 -0.12 -20.89
N ASP A 26 -6.81 -0.75 -20.76
CA ASP A 26 -7.81 -0.37 -19.77
C ASP A 26 -7.34 -0.65 -18.34
N ASP A 27 -6.77 -1.83 -18.06
CA ASP A 27 -6.23 -2.19 -16.75
C ASP A 27 -5.07 -1.27 -16.36
N ARG A 28 -4.17 -0.97 -17.31
CA ARG A 28 -3.07 -0.02 -17.11
C ARG A 28 -3.59 1.37 -16.76
N ARG A 29 -4.62 1.86 -17.47
CA ARG A 29 -5.23 3.17 -17.17
C ARG A 29 -5.86 3.16 -15.78
N MET A 30 -6.61 2.12 -15.44
CA MET A 30 -7.24 1.97 -14.12
C MET A 30 -6.19 1.97 -12.99
N ILE A 31 -5.10 1.23 -13.14
CA ILE A 31 -4.01 1.20 -12.14
C ILE A 31 -3.34 2.56 -12.02
N VAL A 32 -3.02 3.22 -13.15
CA VAL A 32 -2.41 4.56 -13.11
C VAL A 32 -3.33 5.56 -12.42
N GLU A 33 -4.64 5.52 -12.69
CA GLU A 33 -5.64 6.37 -12.01
C GLU A 33 -5.74 6.07 -10.51
N LEU A 34 -5.72 4.79 -10.12
CA LEU A 34 -5.72 4.37 -8.72
C LEU A 34 -4.47 4.89 -7.99
N LEU A 35 -3.28 4.70 -8.57
CA LEU A 35 -2.02 5.18 -8.02
C LEU A 35 -1.97 6.73 -8.00
N ALA A 36 -2.59 7.39 -8.98
CA ALA A 36 -2.77 8.85 -8.98
C ALA A 36 -3.61 9.32 -7.80
N SER A 37 -4.75 8.67 -7.58
CA SER A 37 -5.64 9.03 -6.49
C SER A 37 -4.99 8.82 -5.14
N ALA A 38 -4.18 7.75 -4.99
CA ALA A 38 -3.41 7.50 -3.76
C ALA A 38 -2.32 8.56 -3.52
N TYR A 39 -1.76 9.14 -4.59
CA TYR A 39 -0.75 10.19 -4.53
C TYR A 39 -1.30 11.57 -4.13
N LEU A 40 -2.58 11.87 -4.41
CA LEU A 40 -3.14 13.21 -4.18
C LEU A 40 -2.98 13.73 -2.74
N ASP A 41 -2.75 12.83 -1.77
CA ASP A 41 -2.54 13.13 -0.35
C ASP A 41 -1.19 12.61 0.22
N GLY A 42 -0.22 12.16 -0.60
CA GLY A 42 0.97 11.45 -0.10
C GLY A 42 2.22 11.43 -0.99
N GLU A 43 3.16 10.52 -0.67
CA GLU A 43 4.37 10.27 -1.46
C GLU A 43 4.08 9.42 -2.70
N LEU A 44 4.92 9.54 -3.74
CA LEU A 44 4.78 8.69 -4.94
C LEU A 44 5.03 7.22 -4.54
N PRO A 45 4.16 6.28 -4.96
CA PRO A 45 4.35 4.88 -4.59
C PRO A 45 5.67 4.36 -5.15
N GLY A 46 6.43 3.69 -4.29
CA GLY A 46 7.66 3.02 -4.68
C GLY A 46 7.40 1.86 -5.65
N ARG A 47 8.45 1.43 -6.35
CA ARG A 47 8.36 0.35 -7.35
C ARG A 47 7.78 -0.94 -6.80
N GLU A 48 8.09 -1.29 -5.56
CA GLU A 48 7.53 -2.46 -4.90
C GLU A 48 6.00 -2.35 -4.78
N THR A 49 5.48 -1.24 -4.26
CA THR A 49 4.03 -0.98 -4.17
C THR A 49 3.34 -1.12 -5.52
N VAL A 50 3.94 -0.54 -6.56
CA VAL A 50 3.41 -0.58 -7.92
C VAL A 50 3.38 -2.00 -8.44
N GLN A 51 4.46 -2.76 -8.22
CA GLN A 51 4.50 -4.17 -8.58
C GLN A 51 3.41 -4.95 -7.85
N ARG A 52 3.20 -4.74 -6.54
CA ARG A 52 2.16 -5.46 -5.79
C ARG A 52 0.75 -5.15 -6.28
N VAL A 53 0.45 -3.90 -6.63
CA VAL A 53 -0.86 -3.53 -7.23
C VAL A 53 -1.06 -4.25 -8.56
N VAL A 54 -0.04 -4.31 -9.41
CA VAL A 54 -0.09 -5.02 -10.70
C VAL A 54 -0.28 -6.54 -10.50
N GLU A 55 0.34 -7.12 -9.48
CA GLU A 55 0.19 -8.55 -9.14
C GLU A 55 -1.23 -8.88 -8.67
N VAL A 56 -1.89 -7.98 -7.93
CA VAL A 56 -3.31 -8.12 -7.57
C VAL A 56 -4.18 -8.11 -8.83
N GLU A 57 -3.97 -7.14 -9.72
CA GLU A 57 -4.76 -7.01 -10.95
C GLU A 57 -4.64 -8.26 -11.85
N ARG A 58 -3.44 -8.84 -11.91
CA ARG A 58 -3.17 -10.07 -12.67
C ARG A 58 -3.68 -11.34 -11.99
N GLY A 59 -4.10 -11.25 -10.72
CA GLY A 59 -4.45 -12.39 -9.90
C GLY A 59 -3.26 -13.27 -9.50
N ASP A 60 -2.04 -12.73 -9.57
CA ASP A 60 -0.82 -13.40 -9.11
C ASP A 60 -0.78 -13.48 -7.57
N ILE A 61 -1.39 -12.49 -6.90
CA ILE A 61 -1.66 -12.47 -5.45
C ILE A 61 -3.11 -12.03 -5.19
N THR A 62 -3.60 -12.28 -3.98
CA THR A 62 -4.94 -11.82 -3.58
C THR A 62 -4.94 -10.40 -3.01
N GLU A 63 -6.11 -9.74 -3.00
CA GLU A 63 -6.27 -8.44 -2.33
C GLU A 63 -5.95 -8.54 -0.82
N GLY A 64 -6.30 -9.67 -0.19
CA GLY A 64 -5.96 -9.95 1.20
C GLY A 64 -4.46 -9.96 1.44
N GLN A 65 -3.69 -10.63 0.57
CA GLN A 65 -2.22 -10.65 0.63
C GLN A 65 -1.62 -9.27 0.45
N TYR A 66 -2.12 -8.48 -0.52
CA TYR A 66 -1.65 -7.10 -0.71
C TYR A 66 -1.86 -6.25 0.54
N ARG A 67 -3.05 -6.31 1.15
CA ARG A 67 -3.35 -5.56 2.37
C ARG A 67 -2.52 -6.03 3.56
N ALA A 68 -2.31 -7.34 3.70
CA ALA A 68 -1.46 -7.91 4.73
C ALA A 68 0.00 -7.44 4.57
N TRP A 69 0.54 -7.49 3.34
CA TRP A 69 1.87 -6.97 3.02
C TRP A 69 2.00 -5.48 3.34
N ALA A 70 1.02 -4.65 2.95
CA ALA A 70 1.06 -3.22 3.23
C ALA A 70 1.13 -2.93 4.74
N ILE A 71 0.32 -3.63 5.54
CA ILE A 71 0.31 -3.52 7.00
C ILE A 71 1.64 -3.99 7.62
N ASP A 72 2.27 -5.02 7.05
CA ASP A 72 3.55 -5.54 7.54
C ASP A 72 4.71 -4.59 7.21
N VAL A 73 4.70 -3.95 6.03
CA VAL A 73 5.67 -2.92 5.63
C VAL A 73 5.57 -1.68 6.52
N ASP A 74 4.36 -1.31 6.94
CA ASP A 74 4.13 -0.21 7.88
C ASP A 74 4.57 -0.54 9.33
N GLY A 75 4.94 -1.79 9.60
CA GLY A 75 5.46 -2.26 10.89
C GLY A 75 4.40 -2.66 11.91
N ASP A 76 3.13 -2.60 11.52
CA ASP A 76 1.97 -2.94 12.35
C ASP A 76 1.70 -4.46 12.38
N GLY A 77 1.89 -5.11 11.23
CA GLY A 77 1.79 -6.57 11.07
C GLY A 77 0.47 -7.20 11.50
N VAL A 78 0.55 -8.46 11.93
CA VAL A 78 -0.62 -9.30 12.28
C VAL A 78 -1.41 -8.76 13.47
N GLU A 79 -0.75 -8.11 14.43
CA GLU A 79 -1.39 -7.66 15.68
C GLU A 79 -2.42 -6.57 15.44
N LEU A 80 -2.16 -5.63 14.52
CA LEU A 80 -3.11 -4.58 14.17
C LEU A 80 -4.45 -5.16 13.71
N VAL A 81 -4.40 -6.21 12.88
CA VAL A 81 -5.61 -6.85 12.34
C VAL A 81 -6.36 -7.60 13.45
N ILE A 82 -5.63 -8.25 14.36
CA ILE A 82 -6.23 -8.89 15.54
C ILE A 82 -6.92 -7.86 16.43
N ASP A 83 -6.30 -6.71 16.66
CA ASP A 83 -6.87 -5.65 17.49
C ASP A 83 -8.14 -5.04 16.86
N ARG A 84 -8.17 -4.88 15.54
CA ARG A 84 -9.40 -4.52 14.81
C ARG A 84 -10.49 -5.58 14.98
N LEU A 85 -10.14 -6.87 14.92
CA LEU A 85 -11.10 -7.98 15.12
C LEU A 85 -11.61 -8.12 16.56
N ARG A 86 -10.88 -7.57 17.54
CA ARG A 86 -11.32 -7.48 18.94
C ARG A 86 -12.36 -6.39 19.15
N ASP A 87 -12.39 -5.38 18.30
CA ASP A 87 -13.38 -4.32 18.36
C ASP A 87 -14.77 -4.88 18.03
N ARG A 88 -15.60 -5.01 19.07
CA ARG A 88 -16.93 -5.62 19.00
C ARG A 88 -17.98 -4.73 18.35
N GLU A 89 -17.64 -3.49 18.01
CA GLU A 89 -18.51 -2.60 17.25
C GLU A 89 -18.32 -2.73 15.73
N ALA A 90 -17.41 -3.60 15.27
CA ALA A 90 -17.21 -3.86 13.86
C ALA A 90 -18.46 -4.44 13.18
N THR A 91 -18.87 -3.83 12.07
CA THR A 91 -19.93 -4.38 11.21
C THR A 91 -19.49 -5.72 10.61
N GLU A 92 -20.44 -6.57 10.20
CA GLU A 92 -20.12 -7.82 9.48
C GLU A 92 -19.22 -7.56 8.25
N SER A 93 -19.45 -6.46 7.53
CA SER A 93 -18.60 -6.07 6.38
C SER A 93 -17.17 -5.71 6.77
N THR A 94 -16.98 -5.04 7.91
CA THR A 94 -15.65 -4.70 8.43
C THR A 94 -14.94 -5.96 8.90
N ARG A 95 -15.63 -6.81 9.66
CA ARG A 95 -15.10 -8.08 10.14
C ARG A 95 -14.69 -9.00 8.98
N GLY A 96 -15.53 -9.12 7.96
CA GLY A 96 -15.21 -9.91 6.77
C GLY A 96 -13.96 -9.40 6.04
N ARG A 97 -13.79 -8.08 5.93
CA ARG A 97 -12.57 -7.48 5.40
C ARG A 97 -11.35 -7.82 6.26
N ASP A 98 -11.42 -7.63 7.58
CA ASP A 98 -10.29 -7.90 8.47
C ASP A 98 -9.91 -9.38 8.51
N LEU A 99 -10.88 -10.29 8.43
CA LEU A 99 -10.62 -11.72 8.24
C LEU A 99 -9.92 -12.01 6.92
N GLY A 100 -10.31 -11.34 5.83
CA GLY A 100 -9.65 -11.45 4.53
C GLY A 100 -8.20 -10.94 4.57
N ILE A 101 -7.94 -9.86 5.30
CA ILE A 101 -6.58 -9.35 5.53
C ILE A 101 -5.78 -10.35 6.39
N LEU A 102 -6.35 -10.84 7.50
CA LEU A 102 -5.69 -11.79 8.38
C LEU A 102 -5.32 -13.08 7.64
N ALA A 103 -6.21 -13.57 6.76
CA ALA A 103 -5.97 -14.69 5.87
C ALA A 103 -4.91 -14.42 4.79
N GLY A 104 -4.59 -13.15 4.53
CA GLY A 104 -3.58 -12.71 3.57
C GLY A 104 -2.14 -12.84 4.05
N PHE A 105 -1.89 -12.97 5.36
CA PHE A 105 -0.53 -13.17 5.86
C PHE A 105 0.03 -14.53 5.45
N ASP A 106 1.34 -14.57 5.24
CA ASP A 106 2.05 -15.80 4.90
C ASP A 106 1.95 -16.83 6.03
N TYR A 107 1.67 -18.08 5.66
CA TYR A 107 1.55 -19.15 6.63
C TYR A 107 2.91 -19.45 7.26
N SER A 108 2.93 -19.44 8.60
CA SER A 108 4.04 -19.94 9.41
C SER A 108 3.50 -20.60 10.68
N ASP A 109 4.30 -21.43 11.34
CA ASP A 109 3.89 -22.04 12.62
C ASP A 109 3.64 -20.98 13.69
N ALA A 110 4.40 -19.88 13.68
CA ALA A 110 4.21 -18.76 14.59
C ALA A 110 2.87 -18.04 14.33
N PHE A 111 2.57 -17.75 13.07
CA PHE A 111 1.27 -17.20 12.66
C PHE A 111 0.12 -18.14 13.06
N ALA A 112 0.27 -19.43 12.77
CA ALA A 112 -0.76 -20.42 13.07
C ALA A 112 -1.01 -20.59 14.58
N ALA A 113 0.05 -20.55 15.39
CA ALA A 113 -0.06 -20.54 16.84
C ALA A 113 -0.77 -19.27 17.33
N ARG A 114 -0.48 -18.11 16.74
CA ARG A 114 -1.11 -16.83 17.08
C ARG A 114 -2.61 -16.85 16.79
N VAL A 115 -3.03 -17.20 15.58
CA VAL A 115 -4.46 -17.24 15.19
C VAL A 115 -5.24 -18.21 16.07
N ARG A 116 -4.66 -19.36 16.43
CA ARG A 116 -5.29 -20.32 17.36
C ARG A 116 -5.44 -19.75 18.78
N ALA A 117 -4.46 -19.01 19.28
CA ALA A 117 -4.56 -18.34 20.57
C ALA A 117 -5.69 -17.31 20.58
N VAL A 118 -5.77 -16.48 19.53
CA VAL A 118 -6.86 -15.51 19.34
C VAL A 118 -8.24 -16.18 19.30
N GLY A 119 -8.33 -17.37 18.68
CA GLY A 119 -9.54 -18.18 18.72
C GLY A 119 -9.87 -18.72 20.12
N ALA A 120 -8.87 -19.15 20.89
CA ALA A 120 -9.06 -19.61 22.28
C ALA A 120 -9.53 -18.47 23.20
N ASP A 121 -9.11 -17.24 22.93
CA ASP A 121 -9.56 -16.03 23.62
C ASP A 121 -10.98 -15.58 23.23
N GLY A 122 -11.61 -16.28 22.28
CA GLY A 122 -12.99 -16.02 21.83
C GLY A 122 -13.13 -14.83 20.88
N VAL A 123 -12.03 -14.30 20.35
CA VAL A 123 -12.07 -13.22 19.34
C VAL A 123 -12.45 -13.76 17.97
N LEU A 124 -11.98 -14.98 17.65
CA LEU A 124 -12.35 -15.72 16.45
C LEU A 124 -13.15 -16.97 16.82
N THR A 125 -14.15 -17.28 16.00
CA THR A 125 -14.84 -18.57 16.04
C THR A 125 -13.93 -19.69 15.53
N ALA A 126 -14.24 -20.94 15.86
CA ALA A 126 -13.49 -22.09 15.38
C ALA A 126 -13.50 -22.22 13.85
N ASP A 127 -14.57 -21.76 13.20
CA ASP A 127 -14.68 -21.76 11.74
C ASP A 127 -13.80 -20.65 11.13
N GLU A 128 -13.83 -19.43 11.68
CA GLU A 128 -12.94 -18.35 11.22
C GLU A 128 -11.45 -18.70 11.39
N VAL A 129 -11.07 -19.32 12.52
CA VAL A 129 -9.69 -19.83 12.70
C VAL A 129 -9.34 -20.82 11.60
N ARG A 130 -10.23 -21.76 11.30
CA ARG A 130 -9.99 -22.77 10.25
C ARG A 130 -9.84 -22.10 8.89
N ASP A 131 -10.73 -21.18 8.56
CA ASP A 131 -10.79 -20.52 7.26
C ASP A 131 -9.57 -19.62 7.03
N VAL A 132 -9.17 -18.84 8.03
CA VAL A 132 -7.95 -18.02 7.99
C VAL A 132 -6.72 -18.88 7.74
N LEU A 133 -6.54 -19.96 8.50
CA LEU A 133 -5.37 -20.83 8.37
C LEU A 133 -5.36 -21.60 7.04
N GLN A 134 -6.50 -22.09 6.58
CA GLN A 134 -6.58 -22.78 5.30
C GLN A 134 -6.35 -21.84 4.12
N THR A 135 -6.85 -20.60 4.20
CA THR A 135 -6.65 -19.60 3.15
C THR A 135 -5.19 -19.16 3.11
N SER A 136 -4.61 -18.79 4.25
CA SER A 136 -3.19 -18.44 4.37
C SER A 136 -2.26 -19.53 3.84
N LEU A 137 -2.56 -20.80 4.14
CA LEU A 137 -1.79 -21.95 3.63
C LEU A 137 -1.90 -22.14 2.10
N ARG A 138 -3.01 -21.69 1.49
CA ARG A 138 -3.28 -21.81 0.06
C ARG A 138 -2.88 -20.58 -0.74
N ASN A 139 -2.46 -19.50 -0.07
CA ASN A 139 -2.04 -18.29 -0.75
C ASN A 139 -0.88 -18.60 -1.71
N PRO A 140 -0.91 -18.05 -2.94
CA PRO A 140 0.24 -18.12 -3.82
C PRO A 140 1.43 -17.39 -3.17
N PRO A 141 2.67 -17.86 -3.37
CA PRO A 141 3.84 -17.13 -2.90
C PRO A 141 3.92 -15.77 -3.62
N PHE A 142 4.37 -14.73 -2.92
CA PHE A 142 4.65 -13.45 -3.57
C PHE A 142 5.65 -13.63 -4.71
N PRO A 143 5.36 -13.10 -5.91
CA PRO A 143 6.36 -13.06 -6.96
C PRO A 143 7.57 -12.23 -6.50
N ALA A 144 8.75 -12.62 -6.99
CA ALA A 144 9.99 -11.92 -6.68
C ALA A 144 9.94 -10.47 -7.15
N LEU A 145 10.46 -9.56 -6.33
CA LEU A 145 10.58 -8.16 -6.70
C LEU A 145 11.47 -8.01 -7.93
N ARG A 146 11.03 -7.18 -8.87
CA ARG A 146 11.75 -6.90 -10.10
C ARG A 146 12.57 -5.64 -9.91
N ASP A 147 13.88 -5.78 -10.13
CA ASP A 147 14.76 -4.62 -10.19
C ASP A 147 14.32 -3.65 -11.29
N ARG A 148 14.67 -2.37 -11.12
CA ARG A 148 14.47 -1.37 -12.17
C ARG A 148 15.32 -1.75 -13.39
N PRO A 149 14.75 -1.72 -14.61
CA PRO A 149 15.53 -1.95 -15.83
C PRO A 149 16.71 -0.96 -15.93
N ALA A 150 17.87 -1.42 -16.40
CA ALA A 150 19.10 -0.62 -16.43
C ALA A 150 19.02 0.61 -17.36
N ASP A 151 18.10 0.59 -18.33
CA ASP A 151 17.81 1.65 -19.28
C ASP A 151 16.78 2.67 -18.76
N VAL A 152 16.11 2.39 -17.63
CA VAL A 152 15.22 3.34 -16.97
C VAL A 152 16.05 4.25 -16.06
N PRO A 153 16.05 5.58 -16.28
CA PRO A 153 16.86 6.51 -15.51
C PRO A 153 16.47 6.47 -14.03
N ASP A 154 17.43 6.69 -13.14
CA ASP A 154 17.13 7.01 -11.76
C ASP A 154 16.69 8.45 -11.67
N LEU A 155 15.39 8.66 -11.57
CA LEU A 155 14.87 10.02 -11.42
C LEU A 155 15.04 10.49 -9.97
N GLY A 156 15.43 9.63 -9.02
CA GLY A 156 15.31 9.93 -7.58
C GLY A 156 13.87 10.32 -7.22
N PHE A 157 13.67 10.96 -6.06
CA PHE A 157 12.48 11.80 -5.84
C PHE A 157 12.58 13.08 -6.69
N ALA A 158 12.81 12.98 -8.00
CA ALA A 158 12.59 14.12 -8.86
C ALA A 158 11.19 14.61 -8.55
N ARG A 159 11.08 15.86 -8.10
CA ARG A 159 9.82 16.60 -8.00
C ARG A 159 9.18 16.50 -9.39
N VAL A 160 8.36 15.47 -9.60
CA VAL A 160 7.51 15.41 -10.77
C VAL A 160 6.55 16.55 -10.52
N LEU A 161 6.78 17.67 -11.20
CA LEU A 161 5.78 18.71 -11.28
C LEU A 161 4.64 18.08 -12.06
N LEU A 162 3.70 17.49 -11.31
CA LEU A 162 2.44 17.05 -11.86
C LEU A 162 1.74 18.30 -12.32
N VAL A 163 1.89 18.59 -13.60
CA VAL A 163 1.01 19.50 -14.32
C VAL A 163 -0.32 18.76 -14.42
N GLY A 164 -1.03 18.70 -13.29
CA GLY A 164 -2.44 18.40 -13.30
C GLY A 164 -3.08 19.44 -14.19
N ASP A 165 -4.00 18.99 -15.03
CA ASP A 165 -4.90 19.82 -15.81
C ASP A 165 -5.86 20.56 -14.87
N ARG A 166 -5.29 21.43 -14.05
CA ARG A 166 -5.97 22.35 -13.17
C ARG A 166 -6.45 23.46 -14.10
N LYS A 167 -7.77 23.57 -14.27
CA LYS A 167 -8.43 24.58 -15.14
C LYS A 167 -8.01 26.04 -14.87
N ASP A 168 -7.21 26.29 -13.84
CA ASP A 168 -6.72 27.58 -13.35
C ASP A 168 -5.20 27.79 -13.51
N GLY A 169 -4.45 26.84 -14.10
CA GLY A 169 -3.05 27.06 -14.51
C GLY A 169 -2.07 27.41 -13.39
N THR A 170 -2.42 27.15 -12.13
CA THR A 170 -1.59 27.55 -10.99
C THR A 170 -0.76 26.37 -10.49
N VAL A 171 0.55 26.43 -10.72
CA VAL A 171 1.54 25.51 -10.12
C VAL A 171 1.67 25.88 -8.63
N PRO A 172 1.55 24.93 -7.68
CA PRO A 172 1.87 25.23 -6.30
C PRO A 172 3.35 25.58 -6.19
N ASN A 173 3.63 26.83 -5.83
CA ASN A 173 4.97 27.28 -5.49
C ASN A 173 5.28 26.76 -4.08
N ILE A 174 5.99 25.64 -3.97
CA ILE A 174 6.57 25.20 -2.70
C ILE A 174 8.03 25.61 -2.73
N ASP A 175 8.28 26.77 -2.14
CA ASP A 175 9.59 27.39 -1.97
C ASP A 175 10.54 26.39 -1.27
N PRO A 176 11.74 26.11 -1.79
CA PRO A 176 12.67 25.17 -1.20
C PRO A 176 13.31 25.64 0.13
N ASP A 177 12.92 26.79 0.67
CA ASP A 177 13.56 27.43 1.84
C ASP A 177 12.72 27.40 3.13
N ASP A 178 11.57 26.72 3.16
CA ASP A 178 10.82 26.49 4.42
C ASP A 178 11.44 25.31 5.22
N GLY A 179 12.72 25.46 5.54
CA GLY A 179 13.39 24.71 6.58
C GLY A 179 13.11 25.32 7.95
N ALA A 180 12.52 24.50 8.84
CA ALA A 180 12.53 24.62 10.29
C ALA A 180 11.89 25.86 10.95
N ALA A 181 10.71 25.65 11.55
CA ALA A 181 10.38 26.24 12.83
C ALA A 181 9.62 25.22 13.69
N THR A 182 10.33 24.65 14.67
CA THR A 182 9.74 23.99 15.82
C THR A 182 9.07 25.04 16.70
N ASP A 183 7.75 25.11 16.71
CA ASP A 183 6.99 25.75 17.79
C ASP A 183 6.22 24.69 18.55
N GLY A 184 6.88 24.13 19.56
CA GLY A 184 6.22 23.37 20.61
C GLY A 184 5.39 24.32 21.50
N PRO A 185 4.25 23.87 22.05
CA PRO A 185 3.46 24.70 22.94
C PRO A 185 4.20 25.00 24.25
N ALA A 186 4.23 26.28 24.63
CA ALA A 186 4.80 26.75 25.89
C ALA A 186 4.05 26.16 27.10
N LEU A 187 4.80 25.55 28.02
CA LEU A 187 4.32 25.20 29.36
C LEU A 187 4.12 26.48 30.20
N PRO A 188 3.05 26.60 30.99
CA PRO A 188 2.88 27.73 31.91
C PRO A 188 3.83 27.61 33.12
N PRO A 189 4.28 28.73 33.70
CA PRO A 189 5.06 28.70 34.93
C PRO A 189 4.20 28.24 36.10
N GLY A 190 4.74 27.30 36.88
CA GLY A 190 4.13 26.85 38.14
C GLY A 190 4.26 27.89 39.25
N ASP A 191 3.27 27.89 40.14
CA ASP A 191 3.39 28.39 41.51
C ASP A 191 4.10 27.35 42.40
#